data_AF-A0A1A8GS82-F1
#
_entry.id   AF-A0A1A8GS82-F1
#
_cell.length_a   1.000
_cell.length_b   1.000
_cell.length_c   1.000
_cell.angle_alpha   90.00
_cell.angle_beta   90.00
_cell.angle_gamma   90.00
#
_symmetry.space_group_name_H-M   'P 1'
#
loop_
_entity.id
_entity.type
_entity.pdbx_description
1 polymer ?
#
loop_
_entity_poly.entity_id
_entity_poly.type
_entity_poly.pdbx_seq_one_letter_code
_entity_poly.pdbx_strand_id
1 'polypeptide(L)'
;RFNNTEVLQRLSCVARRYHLYLVANMADLQPCPLKTDPSSSCPSDGHWQFNTNVVFNSEGLLVARYHKHNLYFEEAFDQPPQAEIATFDTPFAGTFGLIVCFDILFRDPTVTLVEQVEQTHQPFQCCIPSELLFLLLFQGVRQ
;
A
#
# COMPACT_ATOMS: atom_id res chain seq x y z
N ARG A 1 -7.77 -16.80 18.21
CA ARG A 1 -7.51 -17.28 16.83
C ARG A 1 -7.97 -16.16 15.90
N PHE A 2 -7.07 -15.59 15.11
CA PHE A 2 -7.37 -14.46 14.23
C PHE A 2 -7.74 -15.02 12.85
N ASN A 3 -8.98 -15.46 12.67
CA ASN A 3 -9.40 -16.03 11.38
C ASN A 3 -9.22 -14.96 10.28
N ASN A 4 -8.49 -15.31 9.24
CA ASN A 4 -8.31 -14.54 7.99
C ASN A 4 -7.40 -13.30 8.10
N THR A 5 -6.64 -13.13 9.18
CA THR A 5 -5.66 -12.02 9.31
C THR A 5 -4.28 -12.48 9.82
N GLU A 6 -3.99 -13.78 9.73
CA GLU A 6 -2.76 -14.38 10.22
C GLU A 6 -1.50 -13.78 9.58
N VAL A 7 -1.57 -13.43 8.28
CA VAL A 7 -0.47 -12.79 7.55
C VAL A 7 -0.20 -11.39 8.11
N LEU A 8 -1.23 -10.56 8.22
CA LEU A 8 -1.12 -9.21 8.79
C LEU A 8 -0.57 -9.25 10.22
N GLN A 9 -1.04 -10.18 11.04
CA GLN A 9 -0.55 -10.33 12.41
C GLN A 9 0.93 -10.70 12.45
N ARG A 10 1.38 -11.62 11.58
CA ARG A 10 2.80 -11.99 11.50
C ARG A 10 3.66 -10.81 11.07
N LEU A 11 3.23 -10.06 10.06
CA LEU A 11 3.94 -8.87 9.58
C LEU A 11 4.02 -7.79 10.66
N SER A 12 2.91 -7.51 11.35
CA SER A 12 2.85 -6.64 12.53
C SER A 12 3.84 -7.09 13.63
N CYS A 13 3.87 -8.39 13.95
CA CYS A 13 4.78 -8.93 14.95
C CYS A 13 6.25 -8.80 14.52
N VAL A 14 6.57 -9.00 13.24
CA VAL A 14 7.93 -8.81 12.70
C VAL A 14 8.34 -7.35 12.81
N ALA A 15 7.49 -6.42 12.36
CA ALA A 15 7.75 -4.99 12.42
C ALA A 15 8.02 -4.53 13.87
N ARG A 16 7.16 -4.95 14.81
CA ARG A 16 7.31 -4.65 16.24
C ARG A 16 8.55 -5.30 16.86
N ARG A 17 8.83 -6.56 16.54
CA ARG A 17 9.95 -7.32 17.13
C ARG A 17 11.30 -6.75 16.73
N TYR A 18 11.42 -6.25 15.50
CA TYR A 18 12.67 -5.71 14.97
C TYR A 18 12.70 -4.18 14.91
N HIS A 19 11.68 -3.50 15.44
CA HIS A 19 11.56 -2.05 15.51
C HIS A 19 11.77 -1.34 14.16
N LEU A 20 11.20 -1.92 13.10
CA LEU A 20 11.37 -1.44 11.73
C LEU A 20 10.02 -1.07 11.10
N TYR A 21 10.08 -0.16 10.13
CA TYR A 21 8.96 0.05 9.23
C TYR A 21 8.98 -1.05 8.17
N LEU A 22 7.86 -1.75 8.03
CA LEU A 22 7.73 -2.89 7.13
C LEU A 22 6.67 -2.59 6.09
N VAL A 23 7.09 -2.54 4.82
CA VAL A 23 6.19 -2.53 3.67
C VAL A 23 6.14 -3.94 3.10
N ALA A 24 4.94 -4.46 2.88
CA ALA A 24 4.73 -5.78 2.29
C ALA A 24 3.60 -5.74 1.26
N ASN A 25 3.76 -6.52 0.19
CA ASN A 25 2.75 -6.74 -0.82
C ASN A 25 2.01 -8.06 -0.55
N MET A 26 0.68 -8.04 -0.59
CA MET A 26 -0.17 -9.21 -0.38
C MET A 26 -1.53 -9.04 -1.08
N ALA A 27 -2.26 -10.14 -1.26
CA ALA A 27 -3.66 -10.09 -1.68
C ALA A 27 -4.55 -9.64 -0.51
N ASP A 28 -5.46 -8.71 -0.76
CA ASP A 28 -6.55 -8.36 0.15
C ASP A 28 -7.87 -8.91 -0.40
N LEU A 29 -8.68 -9.53 0.45
CA LEU A 29 -9.95 -10.13 0.08
C LEU A 29 -11.05 -9.51 0.93
N GLN A 30 -11.92 -8.75 0.29
CA GLN A 30 -12.97 -7.97 0.96
C GLN A 30 -14.35 -8.48 0.54
N PRO A 31 -15.15 -9.04 1.46
CA PRO A 31 -16.49 -9.52 1.14
C PRO A 31 -17.46 -8.38 0.85
N CYS A 32 -18.40 -8.63 -0.06
CA CYS A 32 -19.41 -7.67 -0.50
C CYS A 32 -20.83 -8.25 -0.33
N PRO A 33 -21.88 -7.42 -0.21
CA PRO A 33 -21.89 -5.96 -0.23
C PRO A 33 -21.42 -5.34 1.09
N LEU A 34 -20.66 -4.26 1.01
CA LEU A 34 -20.37 -3.40 2.17
C LEU A 34 -21.66 -2.70 2.59
N LYS A 35 -21.99 -2.69 3.89
CA LYS A 35 -23.20 -2.02 4.43
C LYS A 35 -23.31 -0.53 4.06
N THR A 36 -22.21 0.08 3.64
CA THR A 36 -22.05 1.49 3.33
C THR A 36 -22.14 1.82 1.84
N ASP A 37 -22.16 0.83 0.94
CA ASP A 37 -22.23 1.10 -0.51
C ASP A 37 -23.26 0.17 -1.20
N PRO A 38 -24.49 0.65 -1.44
CA PRO A 38 -25.53 -0.09 -2.13
C PRO A 38 -25.30 -0.18 -3.65
N SER A 39 -24.26 0.45 -4.20
CA SER A 39 -24.09 0.62 -5.65
C SER A 39 -23.24 -0.51 -6.28
N SER A 40 -23.94 -1.57 -6.71
CA SER A 40 -23.74 -2.43 -7.90
C SER A 40 -22.34 -2.72 -8.51
N SER A 41 -21.21 -2.54 -7.82
CA SER A 41 -19.86 -2.77 -8.39
C SER A 41 -19.21 -4.08 -7.95
N CYS A 42 -19.81 -4.79 -6.99
CA CYS A 42 -19.29 -6.06 -6.51
C CYS A 42 -19.14 -7.08 -7.66
N PRO A 43 -17.98 -7.74 -7.78
CA PRO A 43 -17.79 -8.86 -8.69
C PRO A 43 -18.84 -9.97 -8.47
N SER A 44 -19.12 -10.75 -9.51
CA SER A 44 -20.18 -11.77 -9.51
C SER A 44 -19.97 -12.89 -8.48
N ASP A 45 -18.75 -13.05 -7.98
CA ASP A 45 -18.36 -14.04 -6.96
C ASP A 45 -18.49 -13.51 -5.52
N GLY A 46 -18.99 -12.29 -5.34
CA GLY A 46 -19.38 -11.75 -4.04
C GLY A 46 -18.24 -11.18 -3.20
N HIS A 47 -17.05 -10.98 -3.77
CA HIS A 47 -15.93 -10.36 -3.07
C HIS A 47 -15.09 -9.50 -4.00
N TRP A 48 -14.37 -8.53 -3.43
CA TRP A 48 -13.25 -7.88 -4.09
C TRP A 48 -11.95 -8.59 -3.72
N GLN A 49 -11.04 -8.71 -4.68
CA GLN A 49 -9.69 -9.22 -4.50
C GLN A 49 -8.67 -8.22 -5.05
N PHE A 50 -7.85 -7.63 -4.19
CA PHE A 50 -6.92 -6.56 -4.59
C PHE A 50 -5.45 -6.95 -4.41
N ASN A 51 -4.59 -6.54 -5.35
CA ASN A 51 -3.14 -6.52 -5.13
C ASN A 51 -2.83 -5.33 -4.21
N THR A 52 -2.30 -5.60 -3.01
CA THR A 52 -2.32 -4.63 -1.92
C THR A 52 -0.95 -4.47 -1.26
N ASN A 53 -0.48 -3.23 -1.15
CA ASN A 53 0.61 -2.88 -0.26
C ASN A 53 0.07 -2.53 1.13
N VAL A 54 0.68 -3.09 2.17
CA VAL A 54 0.42 -2.75 3.58
C VAL A 54 1.71 -2.27 4.24
N VAL A 55 1.58 -1.28 5.13
CA VAL A 55 2.71 -0.69 5.85
C VAL A 55 2.49 -0.81 7.34
N PHE A 56 3.43 -1.42 8.03
CA PHE A 56 3.48 -1.45 9.49
C PHE A 56 4.57 -0.53 10.01
N ASN A 57 4.28 0.27 11.03
CA ASN A 57 5.30 1.06 11.73
C ASN A 57 6.14 0.19 12.67
N SER A 58 7.14 0.78 13.30
CA SER A 58 8.04 0.11 14.26
C SER A 58 7.36 -0.43 15.53
N GLU A 59 6.11 -0.03 15.80
CA GLU A 59 5.27 -0.58 16.88
C GLU A 59 4.39 -1.75 16.41
N GLY A 60 4.42 -2.07 15.12
CA GLY A 60 3.59 -3.09 14.48
C GLY A 60 2.17 -2.63 14.17
N LEU A 61 1.89 -1.32 14.18
CA LEU A 61 0.59 -0.77 13.78
C LEU A 61 0.53 -0.65 12.26
N LEU A 62 -0.60 -1.05 11.66
CA LEU A 62 -0.88 -0.84 10.24
C LEU A 62 -1.14 0.66 10.02
N VAL A 63 -0.23 1.34 9.34
CA VAL A 63 -0.26 2.81 9.13
C VAL A 63 -0.67 3.22 7.73
N ALA A 64 -0.56 2.32 6.74
CA ALA A 64 -1.11 2.55 5.42
C ALA A 64 -1.47 1.23 4.72
N ARG A 65 -2.44 1.34 3.81
CA ARG A 65 -2.85 0.30 2.87
C ARG A 65 -3.11 0.96 1.53
N TYR A 66 -2.67 0.32 0.46
CA TYR A 66 -2.85 0.79 -0.92
C TYR A 66 -3.27 -0.38 -1.81
N HIS A 67 -4.38 -0.24 -2.52
CA HIS A 67 -4.78 -1.18 -3.57
C HIS A 67 -4.24 -0.72 -4.92
N LYS A 68 -3.49 -1.59 -5.59
CA LYS A 68 -2.92 -1.35 -6.92
C LYS A 68 -4.01 -0.92 -7.90
N HIS A 69 -3.79 0.22 -8.55
CA HIS A 69 -4.77 0.77 -9.49
C HIS A 69 -4.54 0.27 -10.91
N ASN A 70 -3.30 0.28 -11.41
CA ASN A 70 -3.00 -0.09 -12.79
C ASN A 70 -2.53 -1.55 -12.85
N LEU A 71 -3.46 -2.49 -13.09
CA LEU A 71 -3.16 -3.92 -13.16
C LEU A 71 -2.27 -4.27 -14.38
N TYR A 72 -1.41 -5.28 -14.23
CA TYR A 72 -0.53 -5.77 -15.30
C TYR A 72 -0.76 -7.25 -15.57
N PHE A 73 -1.76 -7.56 -16.43
CA PHE A 73 -2.18 -8.93 -16.76
C PHE A 73 -2.51 -9.79 -15.53
N GLU A 74 -3.09 -9.16 -14.52
CA GLU A 74 -3.43 -9.74 -13.21
C GLU A 74 -4.93 -10.10 -13.16
N GLU A 75 -5.35 -11.12 -13.90
CA GLU A 75 -6.79 -11.50 -14.00
C GLU A 75 -7.42 -11.96 -12.68
N ALA A 76 -6.60 -12.33 -11.70
CA ALA A 76 -7.04 -12.72 -10.36
C ALA A 76 -7.30 -11.52 -9.43
N PHE A 77 -6.99 -10.28 -9.86
CA PHE A 77 -7.18 -9.09 -9.06
C PHE A 77 -8.15 -8.14 -9.73
N ASP A 78 -8.98 -7.52 -8.91
CA ASP A 78 -9.89 -6.46 -9.30
C ASP A 78 -9.17 -5.10 -9.31
N GLN A 79 -9.61 -4.23 -10.21
CA GLN A 79 -9.18 -2.84 -10.22
C GLN A 79 -10.05 -2.02 -9.25
N PRO A 80 -9.46 -1.26 -8.31
CA PRO A 80 -10.21 -0.34 -7.46
C PRO A 80 -11.01 0.67 -8.29
N PRO A 81 -12.27 0.98 -7.91
CA PRO A 81 -13.12 1.93 -8.65
C PRO A 81 -12.51 3.33 -8.79
N GLN A 82 -11.66 3.73 -7.85
CA GLN A 82 -10.95 5.00 -7.85
C GLN A 82 -9.48 4.77 -7.47
N ALA A 83 -8.56 5.52 -8.08
CA ALA A 83 -7.15 5.52 -7.71
C ALA A 83 -6.96 6.06 -6.29
N GLU A 84 -6.35 5.26 -5.43
CA GLU A 84 -6.04 5.65 -4.05
C GLU A 84 -4.73 6.43 -3.99
N ILE A 85 -4.72 7.55 -3.28
CA ILE A 85 -3.49 8.28 -2.94
C ILE A 85 -3.11 7.90 -1.51
N ALA A 86 -2.31 6.85 -1.37
CA ALA A 86 -1.94 6.30 -0.07
C ALA A 86 -0.54 6.76 0.35
N THR A 87 -0.46 7.42 1.50
CA THR A 87 0.79 7.89 2.11
C THR A 87 0.91 7.43 3.56
N PHE A 88 2.13 7.44 4.09
CA PHE A 88 2.41 7.24 5.51
C PHE A 88 3.59 8.10 5.97
N ASP A 89 3.52 8.57 7.21
CA ASP A 89 4.56 9.40 7.79
C ASP A 89 5.59 8.57 8.55
N THR A 90 6.84 9.01 8.45
CA THR A 90 7.96 8.49 9.23
C THR A 90 8.65 9.64 9.97
N PRO A 91 9.15 9.38 11.19
CA PRO A 91 9.88 10.41 11.94
C PRO A 91 11.29 10.69 11.37
N PHE A 92 11.79 9.85 10.45
CA PHE A 92 13.18 9.92 9.97
C PHE A 92 13.33 10.44 8.53
N ALA A 93 12.31 10.28 7.67
CA ALA A 93 12.40 10.68 6.27
C ALA A 93 11.11 11.34 5.75
N GLY A 94 10.21 11.75 6.64
CA GLY A 94 8.97 12.44 6.28
C GLY A 94 7.92 11.49 5.71
N THR A 95 7.06 12.03 4.85
CA THR A 95 5.96 11.32 4.20
C THR A 95 6.42 10.47 3.02
N PHE A 96 6.07 9.20 3.02
CA PHE A 96 6.25 8.28 1.90
C PHE A 96 4.91 8.02 1.21
N GLY A 97 4.95 7.82 -0.10
CA GLY A 97 3.81 7.38 -0.89
C GLY A 97 3.92 5.93 -1.33
N LEU A 98 2.77 5.31 -1.61
CA LEU A 98 2.68 3.91 -2.05
C LEU A 98 2.20 3.82 -3.50
N ILE A 99 2.92 3.01 -4.29
CA ILE A 99 2.54 2.58 -5.64
C ILE A 99 2.95 1.11 -5.81
N VAL A 100 2.40 0.42 -6.81
CA VAL A 100 2.77 -0.96 -7.14
C VAL A 100 3.11 -1.09 -8.62
N CYS A 101 4.37 -1.42 -8.90
CA CYS A 101 4.85 -1.92 -10.20
C CYS A 101 4.42 -1.04 -11.37
N PHE A 102 3.37 -1.45 -12.07
CA PHE A 102 2.90 -0.84 -13.30
C PHE A 102 2.33 0.57 -13.10
N ASP A 103 1.92 0.93 -11.87
CA ASP A 103 1.47 2.28 -11.52
C ASP A 103 2.47 3.39 -11.90
N ILE A 104 3.78 3.11 -11.90
CA ILE A 104 4.83 4.09 -12.20
C ILE A 104 4.72 4.68 -13.61
N LEU A 105 4.06 3.98 -14.54
CA LEU A 105 3.91 4.39 -15.94
C LEU A 105 2.67 5.25 -16.17
N PHE A 106 1.83 5.45 -15.15
CA PHE A 106 0.56 6.18 -15.25
C PHE A 106 0.59 7.45 -14.42
N ARG A 107 -0.27 8.40 -14.79
CA ARG A 107 -0.44 9.63 -14.02
C ARG A 107 -1.01 9.33 -12.64
N ASP A 108 -2.07 8.54 -12.57
CA ASP A 108 -2.69 8.16 -11.31
C ASP A 108 -2.29 6.75 -10.90
N PRO A 109 -1.88 6.52 -9.64
CA PRO A 109 -1.72 7.53 -8.57
C PRO A 109 -0.37 8.28 -8.58
N THR A 110 0.60 7.87 -9.41
CA THR A 110 2.03 8.25 -9.25
C THR A 110 2.31 9.75 -9.27
N VAL A 111 1.84 10.47 -10.29
CA VAL A 111 2.08 11.92 -10.41
C VAL A 111 1.29 12.68 -9.37
N THR A 112 0.02 12.31 -9.14
CA THR A 112 -0.85 12.93 -8.14
C THR A 112 -0.28 12.79 -6.72
N LEU A 113 0.33 11.64 -6.42
CA LEU A 113 1.05 11.39 -5.18
C LEU A 113 2.24 12.33 -5.00
N VAL A 114 3.06 12.52 -6.04
CA VAL A 114 4.20 13.45 -5.99
C VAL A 114 3.73 14.89 -5.79
N GLU A 115 2.75 15.33 -6.58
CA GLU A 115 2.16 16.68 -6.46
C GLU A 115 1.62 16.94 -5.05
N GLN A 116 1.00 15.93 -4.41
CA GLN A 116 0.46 16.05 -3.06
C GLN A 116 1.55 16.09 -1.98
N VAL A 117 2.59 15.25 -2.09
CA VAL A 117 3.70 15.22 -1.11
C VAL A 117 4.57 16.48 -1.23
N GLU A 118 4.77 17.02 -2.43
CA GLU A 118 5.47 18.30 -2.63
C GLU A 118 4.73 19.49 -1.99
N GLN A 119 3.40 19.48 -2.00
CA GLN A 119 2.57 20.52 -1.39
C GLN A 119 2.62 20.51 0.15
N THR A 120 3.00 19.40 0.79
CA THR A 120 3.00 19.28 2.27
C THR A 120 4.15 20.00 2.99
N HIS A 121 4.95 20.85 2.34
CA HIS A 121 6.00 21.69 2.95
C HIS A 121 7.04 20.95 3.82
N GLN A 122 7.11 19.61 3.77
CA GLN A 122 8.24 18.87 4.31
C GLN A 122 9.37 18.91 3.27
N PRO A 123 10.63 19.13 3.68
CA PRO A 123 11.74 19.09 2.75
C PRO A 123 11.73 17.73 2.08
N PHE A 124 11.54 17.73 0.75
CA PHE A 124 11.79 16.59 -0.10
C PHE A 124 13.27 16.23 0.11
N GLN A 125 13.56 15.35 1.07
CA GLN A 125 14.88 14.76 1.17
C GLN A 125 15.01 13.90 -0.07
N CYS A 126 15.67 14.50 -1.06
CA CYS A 126 15.94 14.01 -2.40
C CYS A 126 16.84 12.77 -2.35
N CYS A 127 16.42 11.74 -1.62
CA CYS A 127 16.99 10.41 -1.63
C CYS A 127 16.37 9.65 -2.81
N ILE A 128 16.63 10.14 -4.02
CA ILE A 128 16.85 9.24 -5.14
C ILE A 128 18.38 9.11 -5.28
N PRO A 129 19.04 8.18 -4.55
CA PRO A 129 20.10 7.46 -5.21
C PRO A 129 19.43 6.59 -6.27
N SER A 130 20.01 6.56 -7.47
CA SER A 130 19.67 5.72 -8.63
C SER A 130 19.62 4.20 -8.37
N GLU A 131 19.65 3.79 -7.10
CA GLU A 131 19.58 2.44 -6.56
C GLU A 131 18.18 2.12 -5.99
N LEU A 132 17.28 3.10 -5.84
CA LEU A 132 15.95 2.90 -5.23
C LEU A 132 14.84 2.43 -6.20
N LEU A 133 15.22 1.79 -7.31
CA LEU A 133 14.30 0.97 -8.12
C LEU A 133 13.92 -0.35 -7.38
N PHE A 134 14.42 -0.54 -6.15
CA PHE A 134 14.33 -1.78 -5.38
C PHE A 134 13.09 -1.96 -4.49
N LEU A 135 12.17 -0.99 -4.42
CA LEU A 135 10.98 -1.12 -3.57
C LEU A 135 9.85 -1.98 -4.16
N LEU A 136 10.16 -2.80 -5.18
CA LEU A 136 9.20 -3.78 -5.71
C LEU A 136 9.15 -5.10 -4.93
N LEU A 137 10.18 -5.48 -4.17
CA LEU A 137 10.15 -6.73 -3.41
C LEU A 137 10.96 -6.57 -2.12
N PHE A 138 10.25 -6.52 -0.98
CA PHE A 138 10.76 -6.67 0.39
C PHE A 138 12.10 -5.96 0.69
N GLN A 139 12.03 -4.72 1.16
CA GLN A 139 13.14 -4.17 1.95
C GLN A 139 12.57 -3.53 3.22
N GLY A 140 12.72 -4.25 4.33
CA GLY A 140 12.54 -3.67 5.66
C GLY A 140 13.54 -2.54 5.82
N VAL A 141 13.05 -1.33 6.07
CA VAL A 141 13.91 -0.18 6.33
C VAL A 141 14.31 -0.26 7.79
N ARG A 142 15.55 -0.65 8.03
CA ARG A 142 16.16 -0.66 9.36
C ARG A 142 16.68 0.76 9.65
N GLN A 143 16.37 1.28 10.83
CA GLN A 143 17.07 2.44 11.41
C GLN A 143 18.57 2.15 11.54
#